data_AF-A0A178IEJ4-F1
#
_entry.id   AF-A0A178IEJ4-F1
#
_cell.length_a   1.000
_cell.length_b   1.000
_cell.length_c   1.000
_cell.angle_alpha   90.00
_cell.angle_beta   90.00
_cell.angle_gamma   90.00
#
_symmetry.space_group_name_H-M   'P 1'
#
loop_
_entity.id
_entity.type
_entity.pdbx_description
1 polymer ?
#
loop_
_entity_poly.entity_id
_entity_poly.type
_entity_poly.pdbx_seq_one_letter_code
_entity_poly.pdbx_strand_id
1 'polypeptide(L)'
;MGYRSTTGKALEDLASRENENIRRQKMLEKSNESIKDIQDALDKLEREARQNSIADTEAGGSELDQWLGAARKLRNSLKYHPNYAIPEFKYLTAKECLFFTADGPLQCEADYRKALAGLRQDATLAVGNIFKQAVKDFSNANNGKAPTQLSDIVNYLPKDFDPRILERYETNASGETYAGADAKTALGGRHWIIKEAAPPVDSIWNSARWVSNIGEVGLKQTGLDTPSGAWAVDPVRNAIKNYAKEHGAEPASAGQIGKYIKADTINRAGEDKINEIFQTLMNK
;
A
#
# COMPACT_ATOMS: atom_id res chain seq x y z
N MET A 1 1.56 53.14 -0.28
CA MET A 1 0.79 51.95 -0.70
C MET A 1 1.68 50.72 -0.47
N GLY A 2 1.27 49.73 0.34
CA GLY A 2 2.10 48.53 0.55
C GLY A 2 1.63 47.55 1.65
N TYR A 3 0.88 48.01 2.65
CA TYR A 3 0.56 47.18 3.83
C TYR A 3 -0.67 46.26 3.72
N ARG A 4 -1.41 46.25 2.59
CA ARG A 4 -2.59 45.39 2.41
C ARG A 4 -2.31 44.02 1.76
N SER A 5 -1.11 43.79 1.22
CA SER A 5 -0.78 42.57 0.47
C SER A 5 -0.21 41.44 1.34
N THR A 6 0.56 41.76 2.37
CA THR A 6 1.22 40.77 3.24
C THR A 6 0.25 40.09 4.21
N THR A 7 -0.74 40.83 4.72
CA THR A 7 -1.74 40.29 5.65
C THR A 7 -2.72 39.33 4.96
N GLY A 8 -3.08 39.59 3.70
CA GLY A 8 -3.93 38.68 2.91
C GLY A 8 -3.25 37.34 2.65
N LYS A 9 -1.96 37.37 2.26
CA LYS A 9 -1.16 36.15 2.03
C LYS A 9 -0.97 35.33 3.31
N ALA A 10 -0.73 35.99 4.45
CA ALA A 10 -0.60 35.31 5.74
C ALA A 10 -1.91 34.64 6.19
N LEU A 11 -3.06 35.24 5.91
CA LEU A 11 -4.38 34.65 6.20
C LEU A 11 -4.69 33.47 5.27
N GLU A 12 -4.33 33.54 3.98
CA GLU A 12 -4.44 32.43 3.04
C GLU A 12 -3.52 31.26 3.41
N ASP A 13 -2.28 31.54 3.83
CA ASP A 13 -1.33 30.52 4.29
C ASP A 13 -1.83 29.84 5.58
N LEU A 14 -2.44 30.61 6.50
CA LEU A 14 -2.97 30.07 7.75
C LEU A 14 -4.21 29.19 7.51
N ALA A 15 -5.14 29.64 6.65
CA ALA A 15 -6.29 28.85 6.24
C ALA A 15 -5.89 27.57 5.47
N SER A 16 -4.83 27.64 4.65
CA SER A 16 -4.28 26.48 3.95
C SER A 16 -3.69 25.46 4.92
N ARG A 17 -2.89 25.92 5.89
CA ARG A 17 -2.34 25.06 6.96
C ARG A 17 -3.43 24.43 7.81
N GLU A 18 -4.47 25.18 8.15
CA GLU A 18 -5.60 24.67 8.93
C GLU A 18 -6.37 23.59 8.15
N ASN A 19 -6.62 23.82 6.86
CA ASN A 19 -7.21 22.80 5.98
C ASN A 19 -6.33 21.55 5.83
N GLU A 20 -5.01 21.71 5.73
CA GLU A 20 -4.06 20.60 5.72
C GLU A 20 -4.07 19.83 7.05
N ASN A 21 -4.13 20.53 8.18
CA ASN A 21 -4.22 19.91 9.50
C ASN A 21 -5.53 19.11 9.66
N ILE A 22 -6.66 19.65 9.22
CA ILE A 22 -7.95 18.94 9.23
C ILE A 22 -7.89 17.70 8.35
N ARG A 23 -7.31 17.80 7.14
CA ARG A 23 -7.11 16.64 6.25
C ARG A 23 -6.24 15.58 6.91
N ARG A 24 -5.14 16.00 7.53
CA ARG A 24 -4.21 15.11 8.25
C ARG A 24 -4.89 14.43 9.43
N GLN A 25 -5.69 15.15 10.21
CA GLN A 25 -6.41 14.59 11.34
C GLN A 25 -7.44 13.54 10.89
N LYS A 26 -8.23 13.83 9.85
CA LYS A 26 -9.16 12.85 9.28
C LYS A 26 -8.45 11.60 8.75
N MET A 27 -7.28 11.77 8.13
CA MET A 27 -6.45 10.64 7.70
C MET A 27 -5.97 9.82 8.90
N LEU A 28 -5.52 10.46 9.98
CA LEU A 28 -5.10 9.78 11.22
C LEU A 28 -6.25 9.01 11.89
N GLU A 29 -7.45 9.58 11.93
CA GLU A 29 -8.64 8.91 12.48
C GLU A 29 -8.99 7.66 11.68
N LYS A 30 -9.06 7.76 10.35
CA LYS A 30 -9.28 6.60 9.45
C LYS A 30 -8.18 5.54 9.58
N SER A 31 -6.93 5.98 9.70
CA SER A 31 -5.79 5.10 9.93
C SER A 31 -5.89 4.37 11.28
N ASN A 32 -6.29 5.05 12.35
CA ASN A 32 -6.47 4.46 13.68
C ASN A 32 -7.59 3.41 13.70
N GLU A 33 -8.70 3.68 13.01
CA GLU A 33 -9.75 2.68 12.85
C GLU A 33 -9.26 1.47 12.04
N SER A 34 -8.53 1.70 10.94
CA SER A 34 -7.93 0.61 10.14
C SER A 34 -6.95 -0.21 10.98
N ILE A 35 -6.17 0.42 11.86
CA ILE A 35 -5.28 -0.28 12.81
C ILE A 35 -6.09 -1.17 13.75
N LYS A 36 -7.24 -0.68 14.23
CA LYS A 36 -8.12 -1.48 15.08
C LYS A 36 -8.70 -2.67 14.31
N ASP A 37 -9.12 -2.50 13.07
CA ASP A 37 -9.61 -3.61 12.25
C ASP A 37 -8.53 -4.66 11.99
N ILE A 38 -7.28 -4.24 11.78
CA ILE A 38 -6.12 -5.15 11.73
C ILE A 38 -5.93 -5.86 13.07
N GLN A 39 -6.10 -5.18 14.20
CA GLN A 39 -6.00 -5.81 15.52
C GLN A 39 -7.05 -6.90 15.68
N ASP A 40 -8.30 -6.59 15.36
CA ASP A 40 -9.41 -7.55 15.46
C ASP A 40 -9.21 -8.73 14.49
N ALA A 41 -8.71 -8.47 13.28
CA ALA A 41 -8.35 -9.49 12.31
C ALA A 41 -7.20 -10.37 12.82
N LEU A 42 -6.10 -9.78 13.29
CA LEU A 42 -4.97 -10.51 13.85
C LEU A 42 -5.37 -11.34 15.07
N ASP A 43 -6.15 -10.79 16.00
CA ASP A 43 -6.61 -11.50 17.20
C ASP A 43 -7.58 -12.64 16.85
N LYS A 44 -8.40 -12.47 15.82
CA LYS A 44 -9.21 -13.57 15.26
C LYS A 44 -8.30 -14.66 14.67
N LEU A 45 -7.28 -14.27 13.90
CA LEU A 45 -6.33 -15.21 13.32
C LEU A 45 -5.49 -15.94 14.39
N GLU A 46 -5.03 -15.25 15.45
CA GLU A 46 -4.34 -15.88 16.60
C GLU A 46 -5.23 -16.97 17.23
N ARG A 47 -6.54 -16.70 17.36
CA ARG A 47 -7.51 -17.66 17.91
C ARG A 47 -7.75 -18.84 16.97
N GLU A 48 -7.96 -18.59 15.68
CA GLU A 48 -8.22 -19.63 14.68
C GLU A 48 -7.00 -20.55 14.51
N ALA A 49 -5.79 -19.99 14.48
CA ALA A 49 -4.57 -20.79 14.37
C ALA A 49 -4.32 -21.64 15.61
N ARG A 50 -4.59 -21.13 16.83
CA ARG A 50 -4.53 -21.92 18.07
C ARG A 50 -5.59 -23.02 18.12
N GLN A 51 -6.75 -22.81 17.52
CA GLN A 51 -7.80 -23.82 17.43
C GLN A 51 -7.43 -24.92 16.42
N ASN A 52 -6.80 -24.55 15.31
CA ASN A 52 -6.38 -25.49 14.26
C ASN A 52 -5.05 -26.20 14.57
N SER A 53 -4.18 -25.64 15.41
CA SER A 53 -2.87 -26.22 15.76
C SER A 53 -2.92 -27.27 16.88
N ILE A 54 -4.09 -27.59 17.44
CA ILE A 54 -4.25 -28.69 18.41
C ILE A 54 -4.15 -30.07 17.71
N ALA A 55 -4.06 -30.11 16.37
CA ALA A 55 -4.06 -31.36 15.61
C ALA A 55 -2.69 -31.91 15.18
N ASP A 56 -1.58 -31.18 15.18
CA ASP A 56 -0.28 -31.74 14.72
C ASP A 56 0.98 -31.15 15.41
N THR A 57 1.71 -32.06 16.07
CA THR A 57 3.13 -32.16 16.52
C THR A 57 4.01 -30.93 16.84
N GLU A 58 4.89 -31.08 17.84
CA GLU A 58 5.86 -30.13 18.44
C GLU A 58 6.73 -29.28 17.46
N ALA A 59 6.83 -29.63 16.19
CA ALA A 59 7.48 -28.80 15.16
C ALA A 59 6.61 -27.58 14.74
N GLY A 60 5.29 -27.71 14.78
CA GLY A 60 4.34 -26.65 14.44
C GLY A 60 4.30 -25.49 15.45
N GLY A 61 4.72 -25.74 16.70
CA GLY A 61 4.74 -24.72 17.75
C GLY A 61 5.76 -23.60 17.50
N SER A 62 6.97 -23.93 17.03
CA SER A 62 8.02 -22.92 16.83
C SER A 62 7.79 -22.05 15.60
N GLU A 63 7.21 -22.61 14.53
CA GLU A 63 6.86 -21.88 13.32
C GLU A 63 5.63 -20.98 13.57
N LEU A 64 4.65 -21.47 14.36
CA LEU A 64 3.51 -20.70 14.84
C LEU A 64 3.95 -19.53 15.75
N ASP A 65 4.92 -19.73 16.64
CA ASP A 65 5.42 -18.65 17.50
C ASP A 65 6.24 -17.61 16.73
N GLN A 66 7.03 -18.04 15.74
CA GLN A 66 7.69 -17.12 14.80
C GLN A 66 6.67 -16.32 13.99
N TRP A 67 5.58 -16.97 13.55
CA TRP A 67 4.44 -16.36 12.88
C TRP A 67 3.76 -15.27 13.73
N LEU A 68 3.38 -15.60 14.98
CA LEU A 68 2.79 -14.64 15.92
C LEU A 68 3.75 -13.49 16.21
N GLY A 69 5.04 -13.77 16.30
CA GLY A 69 6.08 -12.77 16.47
C GLY A 69 6.13 -11.74 15.33
N ALA A 70 6.10 -12.22 14.08
CA ALA A 70 6.16 -11.35 12.90
C ALA A 70 4.89 -10.49 12.75
N ALA A 71 3.71 -11.09 12.92
CA ALA A 71 2.44 -10.37 12.87
C ALA A 71 2.36 -9.28 13.95
N ARG A 72 2.83 -9.57 15.17
CA ARG A 72 2.88 -8.58 16.26
C ARG A 72 3.88 -7.45 15.98
N LYS A 73 5.02 -7.74 15.35
CA LYS A 73 6.00 -6.72 14.95
C LYS A 73 5.42 -5.78 13.89
N LEU A 74 4.75 -6.33 12.88
CA LEU A 74 4.11 -5.55 11.82
C LEU A 74 2.93 -4.71 12.35
N ARG A 75 2.15 -5.26 13.29
CA ARG A 75 1.16 -4.48 14.04
C ARG A 75 1.80 -3.35 14.84
N ASN A 76 2.91 -3.63 15.53
CA ASN A 76 3.57 -2.63 16.34
C ASN A 76 4.14 -1.49 15.46
N SER A 77 4.63 -1.78 14.26
CA SER A 77 5.10 -0.72 13.35
C SER A 77 3.96 0.20 12.89
N LEU A 78 2.75 -0.32 12.69
CA LEU A 78 1.58 0.51 12.35
C LEU A 78 1.16 1.47 13.47
N LYS A 79 1.48 1.19 14.74
CA LYS A 79 1.26 2.17 15.83
C LYS A 79 2.12 3.43 15.66
N TYR A 80 3.32 3.25 15.12
CA TYR A 80 4.27 4.35 14.89
C TYR A 80 4.12 4.97 13.50
N HIS A 81 3.48 4.24 12.57
CA HIS A 81 3.21 4.70 11.21
C HIS A 81 1.77 4.42 10.77
N PRO A 82 0.78 5.09 11.41
CA PRO A 82 -0.63 4.83 11.14
C PRO A 82 -1.04 5.14 9.70
N ASN A 83 -0.33 6.08 9.06
CA ASN A 83 -0.52 6.46 7.66
C ASN A 83 -0.29 5.31 6.66
N TYR A 84 0.33 4.19 7.07
CA TYR A 84 0.50 3.01 6.20
C TYR A 84 -0.66 2.01 6.25
N ALA A 85 -1.63 2.22 7.14
CA ALA A 85 -2.81 1.38 7.26
C ALA A 85 -3.89 1.71 6.23
N ILE A 86 -4.61 0.69 5.77
CA ILE A 86 -5.72 0.82 4.85
C ILE A 86 -6.91 -0.04 5.34
N PRO A 87 -8.18 0.37 5.11
CA PRO A 87 -9.35 -0.39 5.56
C PRO A 87 -9.47 -1.77 4.88
N GLU A 88 -8.90 -1.95 3.69
CA GLU A 88 -8.88 -3.21 2.95
C GLU A 88 -8.20 -4.35 3.72
N PHE A 89 -7.36 -4.04 4.71
CA PHE A 89 -6.73 -5.04 5.57
C PHE A 89 -7.71 -5.95 6.31
N LYS A 90 -8.97 -5.52 6.49
CA LYS A 90 -10.06 -6.35 7.04
C LYS A 90 -10.26 -7.67 6.27
N TYR A 91 -9.88 -7.72 4.99
CA TYR A 91 -10.08 -8.89 4.13
C TYR A 91 -8.86 -9.80 3.99
N LEU A 92 -7.77 -9.50 4.70
CA LEU A 92 -6.60 -10.37 4.71
C LEU A 92 -6.85 -11.64 5.51
N THR A 93 -6.41 -12.77 4.97
CA THR A 93 -6.29 -14.03 5.71
C THR A 93 -4.94 -14.11 6.44
N ALA A 94 -4.82 -14.98 7.45
CA ALA A 94 -3.53 -15.25 8.09
C ALA A 94 -2.46 -15.68 7.09
N LYS A 95 -2.85 -16.41 6.05
CA LYS A 95 -1.94 -16.92 5.04
C LYS A 95 -1.36 -15.82 4.14
N GLU A 96 -2.16 -14.82 3.79
CA GLU A 96 -1.69 -13.67 3.01
C GLU A 96 -0.80 -12.75 3.85
N CYS A 97 -1.10 -12.63 5.15
CA CYS A 97 -0.22 -11.93 6.09
C CYS A 97 1.18 -12.57 6.23
N LEU A 98 1.31 -13.88 5.99
CA LEU A 98 2.55 -14.64 6.16
C LEU A 98 3.59 -14.35 5.07
N PHE A 99 3.17 -14.27 3.80
CA PHE A 99 4.08 -14.27 2.65
C PHE A 99 5.13 -13.16 2.71
N PHE A 100 4.75 -11.95 3.17
CA PHE A 100 5.64 -10.78 3.19
C PHE A 100 6.46 -10.63 4.47
N THR A 101 6.24 -11.48 5.47
CA THR A 101 7.09 -11.57 6.68
C THR A 101 8.15 -12.67 6.59
N ALA A 102 7.98 -13.62 5.66
CA ALA A 102 8.96 -14.67 5.33
C ALA A 102 10.13 -14.15 4.46
N ASP A 103 9.90 -13.02 3.77
CA ASP A 103 10.82 -12.07 3.11
C ASP A 103 12.32 -11.97 3.49
N GLY A 104 12.61 -12.12 4.78
CA GLY A 104 13.84 -11.69 5.44
C GLY A 104 13.61 -10.93 6.76
N PRO A 105 14.68 -10.61 7.51
CA PRO A 105 14.54 -9.97 8.83
C PRO A 105 14.08 -8.51 8.71
N LEU A 106 13.09 -8.11 9.52
CA LEU A 106 12.66 -6.71 9.66
C LEU A 106 13.68 -5.94 10.52
N GLN A 107 14.71 -5.37 9.90
CA GLN A 107 15.85 -4.76 10.59
C GLN A 107 15.86 -3.23 10.55
N CYS A 108 15.20 -2.64 9.55
CA CYS A 108 15.12 -1.20 9.38
C CYS A 108 13.73 -0.78 8.90
N GLU A 109 13.45 0.53 8.94
CA GLU A 109 12.19 1.12 8.49
C GLU A 109 11.84 0.69 7.06
N ALA A 110 12.83 0.61 6.16
CA ALA A 110 12.63 0.14 4.79
C ALA A 110 12.05 -1.29 4.73
N ASP A 111 12.49 -2.19 5.61
CA ASP A 111 12.00 -3.58 5.62
C ASP A 111 10.54 -3.64 6.11
N TYR A 112 10.19 -2.82 7.12
CA TYR A 112 8.80 -2.69 7.58
C TYR A 112 7.89 -2.10 6.51
N ARG A 113 8.33 -1.02 5.84
CA ARG A 113 7.56 -0.37 4.77
C ARG A 113 7.33 -1.29 3.58
N LYS A 114 8.34 -2.08 3.20
CA LYS A 114 8.23 -3.11 2.16
C LYS A 114 7.23 -4.20 2.56
N ALA A 115 7.31 -4.73 3.78
CA ALA A 115 6.37 -5.75 4.26
C ALA A 115 4.92 -5.23 4.28
N LEU A 116 4.70 -4.00 4.75
CA LEU A 116 3.39 -3.35 4.73
C LEU A 116 2.86 -3.13 3.31
N ALA A 117 3.73 -2.80 2.35
CA ALA A 117 3.34 -2.66 0.95
C ALA A 117 2.86 -3.98 0.35
N GLY A 118 3.53 -5.08 0.68
CA GLY A 118 3.09 -6.43 0.33
C GLY A 118 1.69 -6.74 0.87
N LEU A 119 1.46 -6.48 2.15
CA LEU A 119 0.11 -6.63 2.73
C LEU A 119 -0.94 -5.80 2.02
N ARG A 120 -0.63 -4.53 1.68
CA ARG A 120 -1.58 -3.66 0.98
C ARG A 120 -1.93 -4.23 -0.39
N GLN A 121 -0.96 -4.82 -1.08
CA GLN A 121 -1.19 -5.43 -2.39
C GLN A 121 -2.14 -6.64 -2.32
N ASP A 122 -2.04 -7.45 -1.27
CA ASP A 122 -2.94 -8.60 -1.07
C ASP A 122 -4.33 -8.18 -0.61
N ALA A 123 -4.39 -7.19 0.28
CA ALA A 123 -5.65 -6.63 0.75
C ALA A 123 -6.46 -5.99 -0.40
N THR A 124 -5.78 -5.20 -1.24
CA THR A 124 -6.40 -4.60 -2.43
C THR A 124 -6.77 -5.65 -3.49
N LEU A 125 -6.07 -6.79 -3.56
CA LEU A 125 -6.47 -7.92 -4.40
C LEU A 125 -7.75 -8.57 -3.89
N ALA A 126 -7.87 -8.80 -2.58
CA ALA A 126 -9.07 -9.35 -1.96
C ALA A 126 -10.29 -8.47 -2.24
N VAL A 127 -10.17 -7.15 -2.05
CA VAL A 127 -11.23 -6.18 -2.39
C VAL A 127 -11.50 -6.13 -3.90
N GLY A 128 -10.45 -6.19 -4.73
CA GLY A 128 -10.60 -6.25 -6.18
C GLY A 128 -11.43 -7.47 -6.64
N ASN A 129 -11.27 -8.62 -5.97
CA ASN A 129 -12.07 -9.81 -6.23
C ASN A 129 -13.54 -9.64 -5.81
N ILE A 130 -13.79 -8.93 -4.69
CA ILE A 130 -15.15 -8.58 -4.26
C ILE A 130 -15.83 -7.67 -5.30
N PHE A 131 -15.14 -6.62 -5.76
CA PHE A 131 -15.65 -5.74 -6.83
C PHE A 131 -15.89 -6.50 -8.13
N LYS A 132 -14.97 -7.38 -8.52
CA LYS A 132 -15.15 -8.26 -9.69
C LYS A 132 -16.44 -9.08 -9.59
N GLN A 133 -16.72 -9.65 -8.42
CA GLN A 133 -17.93 -10.42 -8.21
C GLN A 133 -19.18 -9.54 -8.28
N ALA A 134 -19.17 -8.38 -7.61
CA ALA A 134 -20.29 -7.43 -7.64
C ALA A 134 -20.59 -6.90 -9.06
N VAL A 135 -19.55 -6.65 -9.87
CA VAL A 135 -19.70 -6.28 -11.30
C VAL A 135 -20.39 -7.39 -12.09
N LYS A 136 -20.03 -8.66 -11.86
CA LYS A 136 -20.68 -9.80 -12.51
C LYS A 136 -22.14 -9.93 -12.08
N ASP A 137 -22.41 -9.80 -10.79
CA ASP A 137 -23.76 -9.94 -10.24
C ASP A 137 -24.68 -8.83 -10.74
N PHE A 138 -24.18 -7.59 -10.83
CA PHE A 138 -24.86 -6.49 -11.51
C PHE A 138 -25.21 -6.86 -12.95
N SER A 139 -24.22 -7.32 -13.73
CA SER A 139 -24.42 -7.66 -15.14
C SER A 139 -25.47 -8.75 -15.33
N ASN A 140 -25.43 -9.79 -14.51
CA ASN A 140 -26.40 -10.89 -14.51
C ASN A 140 -27.82 -10.38 -14.22
N ALA A 141 -27.98 -9.48 -13.24
CA ALA A 141 -29.27 -8.90 -12.90
C ALA A 141 -29.80 -7.88 -13.93
N ASN A 142 -28.93 -7.33 -14.78
CA ASN A 142 -29.24 -6.25 -15.71
C ASN A 142 -29.14 -6.67 -17.19
N ASN A 143 -29.46 -7.94 -17.51
CA ASN A 143 -29.46 -8.48 -18.88
C ASN A 143 -28.11 -8.32 -19.59
N GLY A 144 -27.01 -8.53 -18.89
CA GLY A 144 -25.66 -8.41 -19.44
C GLY A 144 -25.13 -6.98 -19.58
N LYS A 145 -25.88 -5.98 -19.09
CA LYS A 145 -25.39 -4.59 -19.07
C LYS A 145 -24.30 -4.44 -18.02
N ALA A 146 -23.14 -3.92 -18.43
CA ALA A 146 -22.09 -3.54 -17.51
C ALA A 146 -22.54 -2.38 -16.61
N PRO A 147 -22.04 -2.28 -15.36
CA PRO A 147 -22.23 -1.08 -14.56
C PRO A 147 -21.61 0.13 -15.29
N THR A 148 -21.96 1.34 -14.88
CA THR A 148 -21.44 2.60 -15.46
C THR A 148 -20.77 3.52 -14.42
N GLN A 149 -20.99 3.24 -13.15
CA GLN A 149 -20.48 3.99 -12.00
C GLN A 149 -20.37 3.06 -10.78
N LEU A 150 -19.61 3.47 -9.77
CA LEU A 150 -19.38 2.65 -8.57
C LEU A 150 -20.70 2.38 -7.81
N SER A 151 -21.62 3.34 -7.79
CA SER A 151 -22.94 3.20 -7.15
C SER A 151 -23.80 2.08 -7.73
N ASP A 152 -23.57 1.67 -8.97
CA ASP A 152 -24.34 0.61 -9.62
C ASP A 152 -24.10 -0.75 -8.97
N ILE A 153 -22.88 -1.00 -8.47
CA ILE A 153 -22.50 -2.29 -7.88
C ILE A 153 -22.69 -2.37 -6.36
N VAL A 154 -23.00 -1.25 -5.68
CA VAL A 154 -23.07 -1.19 -4.20
C VAL A 154 -24.06 -2.20 -3.63
N ASN A 155 -25.22 -2.37 -4.27
CA ASN A 155 -26.25 -3.33 -3.83
C ASN A 155 -25.87 -4.81 -4.03
N TYR A 156 -24.77 -5.06 -4.74
CA TYR A 156 -24.24 -6.40 -5.03
C TYR A 156 -22.99 -6.72 -4.20
N LEU A 157 -22.58 -5.81 -3.32
CA LEU A 157 -21.50 -6.07 -2.36
C LEU A 157 -21.98 -6.95 -1.20
N PRO A 158 -21.07 -7.68 -0.52
CA PRO A 158 -21.39 -8.39 0.71
C PRO A 158 -22.06 -7.49 1.74
N LYS A 159 -23.00 -8.03 2.53
CA LYS A 159 -23.75 -7.24 3.53
C LYS A 159 -22.86 -6.64 4.63
N ASP A 160 -21.75 -7.31 4.93
CA ASP A 160 -20.74 -6.91 5.90
C ASP A 160 -19.57 -6.12 5.28
N PHE A 161 -19.72 -5.72 4.01
CA PHE A 161 -18.74 -4.93 3.31
C PHE A 161 -18.51 -3.59 4.02
N ASP A 162 -17.24 -3.26 4.26
CA ASP A 162 -16.86 -2.01 4.91
C ASP A 162 -17.04 -0.81 3.97
N PRO A 163 -17.99 0.10 4.24
CA PRO A 163 -18.27 1.23 3.36
C PRO A 163 -17.12 2.23 3.27
N ARG A 164 -16.20 2.28 4.25
CA ARG A 164 -15.02 3.18 4.22
C ARG A 164 -14.09 2.87 3.05
N ILE A 165 -14.15 1.66 2.52
CA ILE A 165 -13.39 1.25 1.35
C ILE A 165 -13.89 1.97 0.11
N LEU A 166 -15.21 2.18 -0.04
CA LEU A 166 -15.76 2.89 -1.21
C LEU A 166 -15.22 4.31 -1.35
N GLU A 167 -14.90 4.97 -0.23
CA GLU A 167 -14.30 6.32 -0.23
C GLU A 167 -12.88 6.36 -0.83
N ARG A 168 -12.23 5.20 -0.96
CA ARG A 168 -10.89 5.07 -1.55
C ARG A 168 -10.92 4.76 -3.04
N TYR A 169 -12.07 4.47 -3.62
CA TYR A 169 -12.19 4.09 -5.02
C TYR A 169 -13.01 5.10 -5.81
N GLU A 170 -12.59 5.35 -7.04
CA GLU A 170 -13.33 6.15 -8.01
C GLU A 170 -13.49 5.37 -9.31
N THR A 171 -14.44 5.80 -10.12
CA THR A 171 -14.55 5.36 -11.51
C THR A 171 -13.88 6.38 -12.42
N ASN A 172 -13.21 5.94 -13.48
CA ASN A 172 -12.82 6.87 -14.54
C ASN A 172 -14.01 7.13 -15.47
N ALA A 173 -14.81 8.15 -15.14
CA ALA A 173 -15.98 8.55 -15.93
C ALA A 173 -15.66 8.91 -17.40
N SER A 174 -14.39 9.16 -17.75
CA SER A 174 -13.95 9.49 -19.12
C SER A 174 -13.93 8.29 -20.08
N GLY A 175 -14.08 7.06 -19.60
CA GLY A 175 -13.96 5.86 -20.46
C GLY A 175 -12.57 5.70 -21.09
N GLU A 176 -11.56 6.35 -20.52
CA GLU A 176 -10.18 6.22 -20.97
C GLU A 176 -9.71 4.80 -20.71
N THR A 177 -9.34 4.11 -21.80
CA THR A 177 -8.52 2.91 -21.75
C THR A 177 -7.32 3.20 -20.87
N TYR A 178 -7.17 2.43 -19.79
CA TYR A 178 -6.02 2.52 -18.94
C TYR A 178 -4.75 2.19 -19.76
N ALA A 179 -3.91 3.18 -20.07
CA ALA A 179 -2.59 2.96 -20.66
C ALA A 179 -1.74 2.17 -19.65
N GLY A 180 -1.46 0.91 -19.98
CA GLY A 180 -1.00 -0.14 -19.06
C GLY A 180 -1.80 -1.44 -19.23
N ALA A 181 -2.97 -1.40 -19.87
CA ALA A 181 -3.57 -2.52 -20.59
C ALA A 181 -2.81 -2.77 -21.91
N ASP A 182 -1.48 -2.77 -21.84
CA ASP A 182 -0.59 -2.87 -22.98
C ASP A 182 -0.69 -4.29 -23.56
N ALA A 183 -1.39 -4.41 -24.69
CA ALA A 183 -1.43 -5.51 -25.67
C ALA A 183 -1.63 -6.97 -25.19
N LYS A 184 -1.76 -7.26 -23.89
CA LYS A 184 -1.87 -8.62 -23.33
C LYS A 184 -3.03 -8.82 -22.36
N THR A 185 -3.83 -7.79 -22.05
CA THR A 185 -5.17 -8.04 -21.51
C THR A 185 -6.06 -8.45 -22.68
N ALA A 186 -6.74 -9.59 -22.56
CA ALA A 186 -7.46 -10.31 -23.63
C ALA A 186 -8.63 -9.55 -24.30
N LEU A 187 -8.80 -8.25 -24.08
CA LEU A 187 -10.11 -7.59 -24.18
C LEU A 187 -10.21 -6.42 -25.14
N GLY A 188 -9.15 -6.09 -25.90
CA GLY A 188 -9.15 -5.06 -26.95
C GLY A 188 -10.37 -4.13 -26.99
N GLY A 189 -10.30 -2.94 -26.38
CA GLY A 189 -11.43 -2.00 -26.33
C GLY A 189 -11.34 -1.00 -25.17
N ARG A 190 -12.21 0.02 -25.18
CA ARG A 190 -12.36 1.01 -24.08
C ARG A 190 -13.26 0.44 -22.99
N HIS A 191 -12.69 0.21 -21.81
CA HIS A 191 -13.41 -0.17 -20.59
C HIS A 191 -13.22 0.91 -19.54
N TRP A 192 -14.28 1.28 -18.83
CA TRP A 192 -14.11 2.04 -17.59
C TRP A 192 -13.72 1.08 -16.45
N ILE A 193 -13.00 1.63 -15.48
CA ILE A 193 -12.44 0.91 -14.35
C ILE A 193 -12.83 1.58 -13.03
N ILE A 194 -12.97 0.76 -11.99
CA ILE A 194 -12.88 1.14 -10.59
C ILE A 194 -11.39 1.13 -10.25
N LYS A 195 -10.85 2.22 -9.72
CA LYS A 195 -9.43 2.35 -9.33
C LYS A 195 -9.31 3.07 -8.01
N GLU A 196 -8.22 2.84 -7.31
CA GLU A 196 -7.89 3.60 -6.11
C GLU A 196 -7.73 5.10 -6.45
N ALA A 197 -8.53 5.94 -5.79
CA ALA A 197 -8.53 7.40 -5.86
C ALA A 197 -7.60 8.03 -4.82
N ALA A 198 -7.23 7.27 -3.78
CA ALA A 198 -6.38 7.73 -2.70
C ALA A 198 -4.95 8.02 -3.20
N PRO A 199 -4.25 9.03 -2.63
CA PRO A 199 -2.83 9.22 -2.89
C PRO A 199 -2.05 7.95 -2.47
N PRO A 200 -0.85 7.72 -3.05
CA PRO A 200 0.02 6.64 -2.64
C PRO A 200 0.16 6.60 -1.12
N VAL A 201 -0.11 5.43 -0.53
CA VAL A 201 -0.01 5.22 0.91
C VAL A 201 1.46 5.26 1.36
N ASP A 202 2.36 4.88 0.45
CA ASP A 202 3.80 4.95 0.63
C ASP A 202 4.45 5.50 -0.66
N SER A 203 5.36 6.44 -0.52
CA SER A 203 6.07 7.13 -1.60
C SER A 203 7.18 6.31 -2.27
N ILE A 204 7.60 5.19 -1.67
CA ILE A 204 8.67 4.30 -2.14
C ILE A 204 8.09 2.93 -2.53
N TRP A 205 7.21 2.36 -1.71
CA TRP A 205 6.57 1.05 -1.93
C TRP A 205 5.05 1.17 -2.06
N ASN A 206 4.58 1.57 -3.25
CA ASN A 206 3.16 1.63 -3.59
C ASN A 206 2.76 0.64 -4.67
N SER A 207 1.52 0.16 -4.59
CA SER A 207 0.83 -0.47 -5.70
C SER A 207 -0.62 0.01 -5.74
N ALA A 208 -1.26 0.00 -6.90
CA ALA A 208 -2.66 0.34 -7.05
C ALA A 208 -3.37 -0.73 -7.89
N ARG A 209 -4.56 -1.17 -7.46
CA ARG A 209 -5.39 -2.09 -8.24
C ARG A 209 -6.43 -1.36 -9.07
N TRP A 210 -6.86 -2.00 -10.15
CA TRP A 210 -8.03 -1.58 -10.90
C TRP A 210 -8.93 -2.78 -11.20
N VAL A 211 -10.24 -2.53 -11.29
CA VAL A 211 -11.25 -3.51 -11.68
C VAL A 211 -12.05 -2.96 -12.85
N SER A 212 -12.14 -3.69 -13.96
CA SER A 212 -12.94 -3.24 -15.11
C SER A 212 -14.42 -3.51 -14.92
N ASN A 213 -15.23 -2.82 -15.71
CA ASN A 213 -16.67 -3.00 -15.80
C ASN A 213 -17.13 -4.37 -16.34
N ILE A 214 -16.19 -5.25 -16.70
CA ILE A 214 -16.45 -6.65 -17.09
C ILE A 214 -15.82 -7.66 -16.12
N GLY A 215 -15.32 -7.18 -14.98
CA GLY A 215 -14.80 -8.04 -13.90
C GLY A 215 -13.37 -8.53 -14.13
N GLU A 216 -12.56 -7.83 -14.92
CA GLU A 216 -11.11 -8.04 -14.91
C GLU A 216 -10.48 -7.26 -13.77
N VAL A 217 -9.43 -7.82 -13.18
CA VAL A 217 -8.66 -7.17 -12.12
C VAL A 217 -7.23 -7.03 -12.61
N GLY A 218 -6.68 -5.82 -12.53
CA GLY A 218 -5.30 -5.57 -12.90
C GLY A 218 -4.53 -4.80 -11.83
N LEU A 219 -3.22 -4.75 -12.03
CA LEU A 219 -2.29 -4.01 -11.20
C LEU A 219 -1.80 -2.82 -11.99
N LYS A 220 -2.10 -1.62 -11.52
CA LYS A 220 -1.35 -0.42 -11.87
C LYS A 220 -0.16 -0.36 -10.93
N GLN A 221 1.02 -0.61 -11.47
CA GLN A 221 2.25 -0.30 -10.77
C GLN A 221 2.46 1.22 -10.89
N THR A 222 2.63 1.91 -9.76
CA THR A 222 2.93 3.35 -9.73
C THR A 222 4.23 3.58 -8.98
N GLY A 223 5.33 3.58 -9.70
CA GLY A 223 6.67 3.89 -9.18
C GLY A 223 7.50 2.64 -8.90
N LEU A 224 8.78 2.70 -9.28
CA LEU A 224 9.81 1.67 -9.04
C LEU A 224 9.32 0.21 -9.18
N ASP A 225 8.55 -0.03 -10.25
CA ASP A 225 7.48 -1.02 -10.38
C ASP A 225 7.84 -2.50 -10.21
N THR A 226 7.92 -2.98 -8.97
CA THR A 226 7.61 -4.37 -8.58
C THR A 226 7.24 -4.38 -7.09
N PRO A 227 6.62 -5.44 -6.55
CA PRO A 227 6.48 -5.67 -5.09
C PRO A 227 7.82 -5.66 -4.33
N SER A 228 8.94 -5.52 -5.05
CA SER A 228 10.25 -5.28 -4.48
C SER A 228 10.52 -3.79 -4.16
N GLY A 229 9.90 -2.82 -4.85
CA GLY A 229 10.32 -1.40 -4.82
C GLY A 229 11.83 -1.21 -5.06
N ALA A 230 12.50 -2.27 -5.52
CA ALA A 230 13.89 -2.52 -5.15
C ALA A 230 14.87 -2.00 -6.17
N TRP A 231 14.41 -1.51 -7.34
CA TRP A 231 15.39 -1.13 -8.35
C TRP A 231 16.26 0.02 -7.86
N ALA A 232 15.76 0.93 -7.00
CA ALA A 232 16.58 1.94 -6.34
C ALA A 232 17.01 1.53 -4.92
N VAL A 233 16.16 0.80 -4.18
CA VAL A 233 16.48 0.39 -2.79
C VAL A 233 17.69 -0.54 -2.75
N ASP A 234 17.77 -1.55 -3.62
CA ASP A 234 18.90 -2.48 -3.60
C ASP A 234 20.21 -1.81 -4.02
N PRO A 235 20.26 -0.95 -5.06
CA PRO A 235 21.45 -0.13 -5.31
C PRO A 235 21.84 0.76 -4.16
N VAL A 236 20.90 1.44 -3.48
CA VAL A 236 21.21 2.29 -2.32
C VAL A 236 21.72 1.45 -1.14
N ARG A 237 21.07 0.32 -0.85
CA ARG A 237 21.50 -0.64 0.19
C ARG A 237 22.89 -1.21 -0.11
N ASN A 238 23.17 -1.57 -1.37
CA ASN A 238 24.47 -2.05 -1.78
C ASN A 238 25.54 -0.94 -1.74
N ALA A 239 25.17 0.30 -2.05
CA ALA A 239 26.05 1.46 -1.93
C ALA A 239 26.44 1.73 -0.47
N ILE A 240 25.49 1.63 0.47
CA ILE A 240 25.75 1.69 1.92
C ILE A 240 26.75 0.59 2.33
N LYS A 241 26.51 -0.66 1.91
CA LYS A 241 27.41 -1.78 2.20
C LYS A 241 28.82 -1.58 1.63
N ASN A 242 28.93 -1.07 0.41
CA ASN A 242 30.21 -0.80 -0.25
C ASN A 242 30.99 0.34 0.43
N TYR A 243 30.29 1.42 0.81
CA TYR A 243 30.88 2.50 1.61
C TYR A 243 31.43 1.97 2.93
N ALA A 244 30.62 1.20 3.67
CA ALA A 244 31.04 0.64 4.95
C ALA A 244 32.24 -0.29 4.84
N LYS A 245 32.31 -1.07 3.75
CA LYS A 245 33.46 -1.93 3.46
C LYS A 245 34.75 -1.14 3.18
N GLU A 246 34.66 0.00 2.50
CA GLU A 246 35.82 0.83 2.16
C GLU A 246 36.28 1.72 3.32
N HIS A 247 35.34 2.21 4.13
CA HIS A 247 35.60 3.22 5.17
C HIS A 247 35.56 2.67 6.60
N GLY A 248 35.16 1.42 6.80
CA GLY A 248 35.06 0.78 8.13
C GLY A 248 33.91 1.30 9.01
N ALA A 249 33.02 2.15 8.46
CA ALA A 249 31.88 2.73 9.17
C ALA A 249 30.69 2.96 8.22
N GLU A 250 29.47 2.93 8.75
CA GLU A 250 28.26 3.26 7.99
C GLU A 250 28.31 4.73 7.51
N PRO A 251 27.76 5.05 6.32
CA PRO A 251 27.65 6.42 5.82
C PRO A 251 26.72 7.26 6.71
N ALA A 252 27.09 8.53 6.93
CA ALA A 252 26.28 9.50 7.66
C ALA A 252 25.26 10.23 6.76
N SER A 253 25.43 10.17 5.43
CA SER A 253 24.54 10.85 4.48
C SER A 253 24.49 10.16 3.11
N ALA A 254 23.41 10.39 2.37
CA ALA A 254 23.26 9.88 1.00
C ALA A 254 24.34 10.40 0.04
N GLY A 255 24.89 11.60 0.28
CA GLY A 255 25.97 12.16 -0.55
C GLY A 255 27.27 11.34 -0.51
N GLN A 256 27.53 10.65 0.59
CA GLN A 256 28.73 9.81 0.75
C GLN A 256 28.68 8.51 -0.04
N ILE A 257 27.47 8.06 -0.39
CA ILE A 257 27.28 6.81 -1.14
C ILE A 257 27.09 7.04 -2.65
N GLY A 258 27.02 8.29 -3.10
CA GLY A 258 26.75 8.64 -4.51
C GLY A 258 27.68 7.95 -5.51
N LYS A 259 28.98 7.85 -5.18
CA LYS A 259 29.97 7.17 -6.05
C LYS A 259 29.76 5.67 -6.22
N TYR A 260 28.95 5.04 -5.35
CA TYR A 260 28.64 3.62 -5.38
C TYR A 260 27.26 3.31 -5.98
N ILE A 261 26.46 4.34 -6.27
CA ILE A 261 25.15 4.20 -6.93
C ILE A 261 25.36 4.41 -8.44
N LYS A 262 24.74 3.55 -9.26
CA LYS A 262 24.80 3.71 -10.72
C LYS A 262 24.13 5.03 -11.13
N ALA A 263 24.72 5.76 -12.07
CA ALA A 263 24.17 7.03 -12.56
C ALA A 263 22.73 6.89 -13.11
N ASP A 264 22.40 5.78 -13.79
CA ASP A 264 21.02 5.49 -14.23
C ASP A 264 20.03 5.47 -13.06
N THR A 265 20.46 4.94 -11.90
CA THR A 265 19.63 4.87 -10.71
C THR A 265 19.32 6.28 -10.18
N ILE A 266 20.34 7.14 -10.10
CA ILE A 266 20.20 8.53 -9.63
C ILE A 266 19.33 9.32 -10.62
N ASN A 267 19.60 9.20 -11.93
CA ASN A 267 18.87 9.94 -12.97
C ASN A 267 17.37 9.60 -12.99
N ARG A 268 17.02 8.35 -12.73
CA ARG A 268 15.63 7.89 -12.74
C ARG A 268 14.88 8.19 -11.45
N ALA A 269 15.54 8.11 -10.29
CA ALA A 269 14.89 8.29 -8.99
C ALA A 269 14.86 9.77 -8.58
N GLY A 270 15.88 10.54 -8.98
CA GLY A 270 16.16 11.85 -8.42
C GLY A 270 16.86 11.77 -7.06
N GLU A 271 17.64 12.80 -6.74
CA GLU A 271 18.43 12.87 -5.50
C GLU A 271 17.55 12.82 -4.25
N ASP A 272 16.40 13.49 -4.28
CA ASP A 272 15.44 13.51 -3.16
C ASP A 272 14.96 12.10 -2.81
N LYS A 273 14.65 11.28 -3.82
CA LYS A 273 14.20 9.90 -3.62
C LYS A 273 15.33 9.00 -3.12
N ILE A 274 16.56 9.20 -3.62
CA ILE A 274 17.74 8.49 -3.11
C ILE A 274 17.97 8.83 -1.64
N ASN A 275 17.82 10.09 -1.26
CA ASN A 275 17.94 10.52 0.13
C ASN A 275 16.82 9.92 0.99
N GLU A 276 15.56 9.92 0.53
CA GLU A 276 14.44 9.30 1.23
C GLU A 276 14.73 7.80 1.49
N ILE A 277 15.13 7.05 0.45
CA ILE A 277 15.48 5.63 0.56
C ILE A 277 16.64 5.43 1.54
N PHE A 278 17.68 6.26 1.45
CA PHE A 278 18.82 6.21 2.37
C PHE A 278 18.38 6.33 3.83
N GLN A 279 17.57 7.33 4.16
CA GLN A 279 17.08 7.53 5.54
C GLN A 279 16.32 6.30 6.04
N THR A 280 15.45 5.72 5.20
CA THR A 280 14.68 4.51 5.60
C THR A 280 15.54 3.27 5.82
N LEU A 281 16.68 3.15 5.13
CA LEU A 281 17.62 2.04 5.29
C LEU A 281 18.53 2.21 6.52
N MET A 282 18.79 3.46 6.92
CA MET A 282 19.64 3.78 8.07
C MET A 282 18.87 3.82 9.40
N ASN A 283 17.53 3.95 9.36
CA ASN A 283 16.68 3.97 10.53
C ASN A 283 16.32 2.54 11.01
N LYS A 284 16.77 2.16 12.22
CA LYS A 284 16.66 0.81 12.79
C LYS A 284 15.56 0.73 13.85
#